data_AF-A0A9P4JJP4-F1
#
_entry.id   AF-A0A9P4JJP4-F1
#
_cell.length_a   1.000
_cell.length_b   1.000
_cell.length_c   1.000
_cell.angle_alpha   90.00
_cell.angle_beta   90.00
_cell.angle_gamma   90.00
#
_symmetry.space_group_name_H-M   'P 1'
#
loop_
_entity.id
_entity.type
_entity.pdbx_description
1 polymer ?
#
loop_
_entity_poly.entity_id
_entity_poly.type
_entity_poly.pdbx_seq_one_letter_code
_entity_poly.pdbx_strand_id
1 'polypeptide(L)'
;MSKSNDPGHFFQTTSSIEESARKANKSKNKNGNPIKLTSKILAVIPDSENKDQVYVAEAAGNVKRISLESNKVISSFSGPTAPLTSLAISPTLTTLYAGCWDKTIWTWSLLTRKPGTRFLGHGDFVKAILAFKLQGKDLLVSGSADASIIVWDAATGEKLHVLKGHTRGILALAVDPEEYDERKDHVVVFSAGSDREIRRWSIGISSASEIQGTEESPSPILTHETSIDSITFDASGDLWTASADKSVKCLSRARNWDPDTVLEHPDFVRDVVVDEEGGWVVTGCRDEEVRVWEKGSGKLHHVFEGHFEEVMGLVLLPGQKVVSVGIDATVRMWSLKAQDLAKAVKEAEDARQGKVKDVEPEKKESLLTAEEEAELAEMMGDSD
;
A
#
# COMPACT_ATOMS: atom_id res chain seq x y z
N MET A 1 33.77 27.69 4.75
CA MET A 1 33.64 27.11 3.40
C MET A 1 34.49 25.84 3.36
N SER A 2 33.89 24.68 3.63
CA SER A 2 34.57 23.39 3.53
C SER A 2 34.47 22.93 2.06
N LYS A 3 35.58 23.00 1.32
CA LYS A 3 35.67 22.38 0.00
C LYS A 3 36.10 20.93 0.20
N SER A 4 35.15 20.01 0.06
CA SER A 4 35.46 18.58 -0.15
C SER A 4 36.20 18.42 -1.47
N ASN A 5 37.32 17.70 -1.48
CA ASN A 5 38.17 17.43 -2.65
C ASN A 5 37.74 16.16 -3.42
N ASP A 6 36.53 15.66 -3.17
CA ASP A 6 36.03 14.46 -3.82
C ASP A 6 35.24 14.82 -5.10
N PRO A 7 35.67 14.36 -6.30
CA PRO A 7 35.05 14.70 -7.59
C PRO A 7 33.56 14.34 -7.69
N GLY A 8 33.03 13.47 -6.81
CA GLY A 8 31.60 13.14 -6.73
C GLY A 8 30.73 14.11 -5.91
N HIS A 9 31.33 15.05 -5.19
CA HIS A 9 30.64 15.93 -4.23
C HIS A 9 30.49 17.40 -4.70
N PHE A 10 30.85 17.71 -5.95
CA PHE A 10 30.94 19.11 -6.43
C PHE A 10 29.58 19.84 -6.59
N PHE A 11 28.46 19.11 -6.57
CA PHE A 11 27.10 19.67 -6.71
C PHE A 11 26.13 19.27 -5.59
N GLN A 12 26.60 18.62 -4.52
CA GLN A 12 25.72 18.28 -3.40
C GLN A 12 25.57 19.48 -2.48
N THR A 13 24.34 19.96 -2.31
CA THR A 13 24.01 20.97 -1.31
C THR A 13 24.21 20.38 0.09
N THR A 14 24.48 21.23 1.08
CA THR A 14 24.53 20.80 2.49
C THR A 14 23.25 20.07 2.90
N SER A 15 22.09 20.52 2.40
CA SER A 15 20.80 19.86 2.60
C SER A 15 20.75 18.43 2.05
N SER A 16 21.31 18.18 0.86
CA SER A 16 21.35 16.84 0.25
C SER A 16 22.22 15.87 1.05
N ILE A 17 23.32 16.36 1.61
CA ILE A 17 24.22 15.58 2.46
C ILE A 17 23.55 15.26 3.80
N GLU A 18 22.89 16.25 4.41
CA GLU A 18 22.14 16.08 5.66
C GLU A 18 20.97 15.10 5.48
N GLU A 19 20.20 15.21 4.39
CA GLU A 19 19.13 14.26 4.06
C GLU A 19 19.67 12.85 3.84
N SER A 20 20.79 12.70 3.11
CA SER A 20 21.42 11.40 2.88
C SER A 20 21.92 10.78 4.18
N ALA A 21 22.49 11.58 5.08
CA ALA A 21 22.92 11.13 6.40
C ALA A 21 21.73 10.74 7.29
N ARG A 22 20.64 11.52 7.26
CA ARG A 22 19.38 11.21 7.96
C ARG A 22 18.81 9.88 7.46
N LYS A 23 18.71 9.69 6.14
CA LYS A 23 18.23 8.45 5.50
C LYS A 23 19.12 7.27 5.83
N ALA A 24 20.45 7.43 5.80
CA ALA A 24 21.39 6.38 6.19
C ALA A 24 21.21 5.96 7.65
N ASN A 25 20.93 6.91 8.55
CA ASN A 25 20.65 6.61 9.96
C ASN A 25 19.30 5.91 10.14
N LYS A 26 18.21 6.44 9.55
CA LYS A 26 16.89 5.80 9.61
C LYS A 26 16.85 4.44 8.91
N SER A 27 17.68 4.19 7.89
CA SER A 27 17.74 2.89 7.21
C SER A 27 18.13 1.73 8.13
N LYS A 28 18.76 2.02 9.28
CA LYS A 28 19.10 1.04 10.32
C LYS A 28 17.92 0.68 11.22
N ASN A 29 16.78 1.38 11.09
CA ASN A 29 15.59 1.14 11.89
C ASN A 29 14.98 -0.24 11.58
N LYS A 30 14.89 -1.08 12.62
CA LYS A 30 14.37 -2.44 12.56
C LYS A 30 12.87 -2.54 12.85
N ASN A 31 12.20 -1.44 13.20
CA ASN A 31 10.77 -1.41 13.51
C ASN A 31 9.95 -1.96 12.34
N GLY A 32 9.01 -2.84 12.64
CA GLY A 32 8.18 -3.49 11.62
C GLY A 32 8.90 -4.52 10.75
N ASN A 33 10.03 -5.08 11.22
CA ASN A 33 10.75 -6.20 10.60
C ASN A 33 10.97 -6.03 9.07
N PRO A 34 11.77 -5.04 8.65
CA PRO A 34 11.86 -4.65 7.25
C PRO A 34 12.42 -5.77 6.36
N ILE A 35 11.64 -6.15 5.35
CA ILE A 35 12.08 -6.99 4.24
C ILE A 35 12.62 -6.07 3.15
N LYS A 36 13.94 -6.05 2.97
CA LYS A 36 14.60 -5.19 1.99
C LYS A 36 14.59 -5.83 0.60
N LEU A 37 14.12 -5.08 -0.38
CA LEU A 37 14.13 -5.43 -1.79
C LEU A 37 15.22 -4.65 -2.54
N THR A 38 15.37 -4.99 -3.82
CA THR A 38 16.40 -4.42 -4.70
C THR A 38 15.97 -3.12 -5.37
N SER A 39 14.66 -2.84 -5.42
CA SER A 39 14.11 -1.68 -6.08
C SER A 39 12.96 -1.08 -5.27
N LYS A 40 12.65 0.19 -5.57
CA LYS A 40 11.56 0.96 -4.95
C LYS A 40 10.23 0.25 -5.17
N ILE A 41 9.36 0.25 -4.15
CA ILE A 41 8.06 -0.41 -4.22
C ILE A 41 7.01 0.67 -4.44
N LEU A 42 6.10 0.45 -5.40
CA LEU A 42 5.09 1.44 -5.80
C LEU A 42 3.67 0.97 -5.51
N ALA A 43 3.43 -0.34 -5.44
CA ALA A 43 2.12 -0.88 -5.08
C ALA A 43 2.27 -2.22 -4.36
N VAL A 44 1.27 -2.57 -3.57
CA VAL A 44 1.18 -3.84 -2.85
C VAL A 44 -0.26 -4.32 -2.84
N ILE A 45 -0.47 -5.63 -2.98
CA ILE A 45 -1.78 -6.27 -2.82
C ILE A 45 -1.63 -7.57 -2.02
N PRO A 46 -2.67 -7.99 -1.27
CA PRO A 46 -2.65 -9.28 -0.58
C PRO A 46 -2.74 -10.42 -1.58
N ASP A 47 -2.19 -11.57 -1.20
CA ASP A 47 -2.49 -12.83 -1.87
C ASP A 47 -3.79 -13.42 -1.32
N SER A 48 -4.84 -13.47 -2.14
CA SER A 48 -6.15 -13.97 -1.74
C SER A 48 -6.14 -15.45 -1.31
N GLU A 49 -5.18 -16.26 -1.76
CA GLU A 49 -5.08 -17.67 -1.35
C GLU A 49 -4.28 -17.85 -0.05
N ASN A 50 -3.34 -16.94 0.24
CA ASN A 50 -2.38 -17.09 1.33
C ASN A 50 -2.33 -15.84 2.21
N LYS A 51 -2.84 -15.96 3.43
CA LYS A 51 -3.04 -14.86 4.37
C LYS A 51 -1.75 -14.13 4.80
N ASP A 52 -0.60 -14.77 4.67
CA ASP A 52 0.71 -14.23 5.06
C ASP A 52 1.61 -13.93 3.85
N GLN A 53 1.02 -13.73 2.67
CA GLN A 53 1.75 -13.43 1.45
C GLN A 53 1.20 -12.19 0.77
N VAL A 54 2.10 -11.45 0.15
CA VAL A 54 1.79 -10.21 -0.58
C VAL A 54 2.50 -10.19 -1.93
N TYR A 55 1.87 -9.56 -2.90
CA TYR A 55 2.51 -9.19 -4.16
C TYR A 55 2.91 -7.73 -4.10
N VAL A 56 4.14 -7.42 -4.50
CA VAL A 56 4.68 -6.05 -4.52
C VAL A 56 5.17 -5.68 -5.90
N ALA A 57 4.81 -4.49 -6.37
CA ALA A 57 5.20 -3.95 -7.66
C ALA A 57 6.46 -3.09 -7.49
N GLU A 58 7.53 -3.45 -8.20
CA GLU A 58 8.79 -2.72 -8.15
C GLU A 58 8.91 -1.72 -9.30
N ALA A 59 9.56 -0.59 -9.02
CA ALA A 59 9.91 0.41 -10.04
C ALA A 59 10.90 -0.12 -11.09
N ALA A 60 11.54 -1.27 -10.84
CA ALA A 60 12.41 -1.95 -11.79
C ALA A 60 11.65 -2.81 -12.83
N GLY A 61 10.31 -2.83 -12.79
CA GLY A 61 9.51 -3.61 -13.74
C GLY A 61 9.28 -5.07 -13.34
N ASN A 62 9.45 -5.38 -12.04
CA ASN A 62 9.22 -6.73 -11.52
C ASN A 62 8.06 -6.72 -10.53
N VAL A 63 7.32 -7.83 -10.48
CA VAL A 63 6.42 -8.12 -9.35
C VAL A 63 7.06 -9.23 -8.53
N LYS A 64 7.09 -9.08 -7.20
CA LYS A 64 7.58 -10.11 -6.29
C LYS A 64 6.47 -10.59 -5.39
N ARG A 65 6.40 -11.89 -5.16
CA ARG A 65 5.55 -12.52 -4.15
C ARG A 65 6.41 -12.80 -2.92
N ILE A 66 6.02 -12.26 -1.78
CA ILE A 66 6.80 -12.28 -0.55
C ILE A 66 6.02 -13.03 0.52
N SER A 67 6.70 -13.95 1.22
CA SER A 67 6.19 -14.53 2.47
C SER A 67 6.66 -13.68 3.64
N LEU A 68 5.68 -13.23 4.40
CA LEU A 68 5.85 -12.36 5.55
C LEU A 68 6.36 -13.10 6.79
N GLU A 69 5.98 -14.38 6.95
CA GLU A 69 6.50 -15.21 8.04
C GLU A 69 7.99 -15.56 7.86
N SER A 70 8.37 -15.90 6.63
CA SER A 70 9.75 -16.33 6.32
C SER A 70 10.67 -15.18 5.90
N ASN A 71 10.13 -13.98 5.72
CA ASN A 71 10.83 -12.79 5.20
C ASN A 71 11.58 -13.06 3.87
N LYS A 72 11.03 -13.93 3.02
CA LYS A 72 11.65 -14.37 1.78
C LYS A 72 10.78 -14.10 0.56
N VAL A 73 11.45 -13.79 -0.55
CA VAL A 73 10.83 -13.73 -1.87
C VAL A 73 10.58 -15.16 -2.36
N ILE A 74 9.32 -15.52 -2.58
CA ILE A 74 8.90 -16.85 -3.05
C ILE A 74 8.99 -16.94 -4.57
N SER A 75 8.51 -15.89 -5.26
CA SER A 75 8.49 -15.84 -6.71
C SER A 75 8.69 -14.41 -7.22
N SER A 76 9.24 -14.33 -8.43
CA SER A 76 9.44 -13.06 -9.16
C SER A 76 8.81 -13.20 -10.54
N PHE A 77 8.14 -12.15 -10.97
CA PHE A 77 7.54 -11.98 -12.28
C PHE A 77 8.24 -10.82 -12.96
N SER A 78 8.91 -11.08 -14.07
CA SER A 78 9.71 -10.10 -14.81
C SER A 78 9.13 -9.90 -16.21
N GLY A 79 9.46 -8.77 -16.84
CA GLY A 79 9.01 -8.49 -18.20
C GLY A 79 9.28 -7.03 -18.60
N PRO A 80 8.56 -6.07 -18.01
CA PRO A 80 8.77 -4.66 -18.30
C PRO A 80 10.11 -4.16 -17.77
N THR A 81 10.66 -3.15 -18.45
CA THR A 81 11.83 -2.39 -18.01
C THR A 81 11.45 -1.07 -17.33
N ALA A 82 10.15 -0.73 -17.32
CA ALA A 82 9.61 0.49 -16.75
C ALA A 82 8.85 0.22 -15.44
N PRO A 83 8.66 1.23 -14.58
CA PRO A 83 8.01 1.08 -13.29
C PRO A 83 6.59 0.49 -13.36
N LEU A 84 6.28 -0.41 -12.43
CA LEU A 84 4.93 -0.93 -12.21
C LEU A 84 4.25 -0.16 -11.08
N THR A 85 3.05 0.36 -11.31
CA THR A 85 2.37 1.35 -10.44
C THR A 85 1.16 0.82 -9.71
N SER A 86 0.57 -0.27 -10.20
CA SER A 86 -0.65 -0.86 -9.66
C SER A 86 -0.65 -2.34 -9.95
N LEU A 87 -1.36 -3.11 -9.12
CA LEU A 87 -1.53 -4.55 -9.24
C LEU A 87 -2.99 -4.92 -9.08
N ALA A 88 -3.42 -5.96 -9.78
CA ALA A 88 -4.69 -6.64 -9.53
C ALA A 88 -4.54 -8.14 -9.81
N ILE A 89 -5.31 -8.97 -9.12
CA ILE A 89 -5.39 -10.41 -9.38
C ILE A 89 -6.75 -10.71 -10.02
N SER A 90 -6.78 -11.65 -10.97
CA SER A 90 -8.04 -12.09 -11.55
C SER A 90 -8.96 -12.68 -10.46
N PRO A 91 -10.29 -12.54 -10.58
CA PRO A 91 -11.23 -13.19 -9.65
C PRO A 91 -11.05 -14.72 -9.60
N THR A 92 -10.56 -15.30 -10.69
CA THR A 92 -10.21 -16.72 -10.80
C THR A 92 -8.88 -17.10 -10.15
N LEU A 93 -8.11 -16.14 -9.63
CA LEU A 93 -6.79 -16.31 -9.00
C LEU A 93 -5.76 -17.02 -9.89
N THR A 94 -5.88 -16.84 -11.21
CA THR A 94 -5.00 -17.47 -12.21
C THR A 94 -4.00 -16.49 -12.81
N THR A 95 -4.38 -15.21 -12.89
CA THR A 95 -3.66 -14.19 -13.63
C THR A 95 -3.42 -12.97 -12.76
N LEU A 96 -2.20 -12.47 -12.79
CA LEU A 96 -1.78 -11.23 -12.16
C LEU A 96 -1.66 -10.14 -13.22
N TYR A 97 -2.24 -8.98 -12.97
CA TYR A 97 -2.19 -7.79 -13.82
C TYR A 97 -1.32 -6.72 -13.15
N ALA A 98 -0.53 -5.99 -13.93
CA ALA A 98 0.18 -4.81 -13.45
C ALA A 98 0.13 -3.64 -14.44
N GLY A 99 -0.15 -2.45 -13.92
CA GLY A 99 -0.10 -1.21 -14.67
C GLY A 99 1.33 -0.72 -14.76
N CYS A 100 1.74 -0.26 -15.94
CA CYS A 100 3.13 0.13 -16.19
C CYS A 100 3.24 1.55 -16.77
N TRP A 101 4.37 2.21 -16.50
CA TRP A 101 4.77 3.46 -17.14
C TRP A 101 5.07 3.31 -18.63
N ASP A 102 5.21 2.09 -19.15
CA ASP A 102 5.30 1.86 -20.60
C ASP A 102 3.95 2.01 -21.33
N LYS A 103 2.90 2.45 -20.61
CA LYS A 103 1.53 2.69 -21.11
C LYS A 103 0.75 1.42 -21.42
N THR A 104 1.29 0.25 -21.03
CA THR A 104 0.64 -1.03 -21.21
C THR A 104 0.31 -1.68 -19.87
N ILE A 105 -0.64 -2.62 -19.90
CA ILE A 105 -0.89 -3.52 -18.78
C ILE A 105 -0.19 -4.83 -19.09
N TRP A 106 0.61 -5.29 -18.12
CA TRP A 106 1.29 -6.56 -18.19
C TRP A 106 0.51 -7.63 -17.45
N THR A 107 0.55 -8.86 -17.95
CA THR A 107 -0.06 -10.01 -17.30
C THR A 107 0.96 -11.11 -17.05
N TRP A 108 0.75 -11.87 -16.00
CA TRP A 108 1.48 -13.11 -15.73
C TRP A 108 0.53 -14.19 -15.24
N SER A 109 0.80 -15.43 -15.65
CA SER A 109 0.16 -16.59 -15.04
C SER A 109 0.76 -16.84 -13.66
N LEU A 110 -0.07 -16.91 -12.61
CA LEU A 110 0.39 -17.17 -11.24
C LEU A 110 1.01 -18.57 -11.09
N LEU A 111 0.52 -19.54 -11.86
CA LEU A 111 1.04 -20.91 -11.88
C LEU A 111 2.40 -21.01 -12.57
N THR A 112 2.50 -20.50 -13.81
CA THR A 112 3.69 -20.69 -14.65
C THR A 112 4.72 -19.58 -14.51
N ARG A 113 4.33 -18.43 -13.95
CA ARG A 113 5.13 -17.20 -13.78
C ARG A 113 5.62 -16.59 -15.09
N LYS A 114 5.06 -17.04 -16.23
CA LYS A 114 5.39 -16.51 -17.54
C LYS A 114 4.55 -15.27 -17.85
N PRO A 115 5.13 -14.27 -18.55
CA PRO A 115 4.36 -13.15 -19.05
C PRO A 115 3.32 -13.63 -20.07
N GLY A 116 2.12 -13.07 -19.99
CA GLY A 116 0.99 -13.33 -20.87
C GLY A 116 0.73 -12.17 -21.85
N THR A 117 -0.56 -11.95 -22.13
CA THR A 117 -1.04 -10.87 -23.01
C THR A 117 -0.68 -9.49 -22.46
N ARG A 118 -0.27 -8.58 -23.35
CA ARG A 118 -0.10 -7.15 -23.05
C ARG A 118 -1.32 -6.39 -23.55
N PHE A 119 -1.87 -5.51 -22.73
CA PHE A 119 -3.03 -4.69 -23.10
C PHE A 119 -2.52 -3.34 -23.59
N LEU A 120 -2.74 -3.04 -24.87
CA LEU A 120 -2.33 -1.80 -25.52
C LEU A 120 -3.54 -0.91 -25.75
N GLY A 121 -3.43 0.36 -25.38
CA GLY A 121 -4.48 1.32 -25.71
C GLY A 121 -4.48 2.64 -24.95
N HIS A 122 -3.75 2.75 -23.84
CA HIS A 122 -3.57 4.02 -23.14
C HIS A 122 -2.52 4.90 -23.84
N GLY A 123 -2.72 6.21 -23.76
CA GLY A 123 -1.81 7.23 -24.28
C GLY A 123 -0.67 7.59 -23.32
N ASP A 124 -0.81 7.25 -22.04
CA ASP A 124 0.14 7.56 -20.97
C ASP A 124 0.14 6.48 -19.87
N PHE A 125 0.92 6.68 -18.80
CA PHE A 125 1.17 5.74 -17.72
C PHE A 125 -0.11 5.16 -17.13
N VAL A 126 -0.22 3.84 -17.07
CA VAL A 126 -1.30 3.18 -16.33
C VAL A 126 -1.01 3.34 -14.84
N LYS A 127 -1.99 3.79 -14.04
CA LYS A 127 -1.81 4.10 -12.62
C LYS A 127 -2.73 3.32 -11.70
N ALA A 128 -3.93 2.97 -12.16
CA ALA A 128 -4.88 2.17 -11.40
C ALA A 128 -5.35 0.99 -12.23
N ILE A 129 -5.55 -0.16 -11.58
CA ILE A 129 -6.15 -1.36 -12.19
C ILE A 129 -7.11 -2.01 -11.21
N LEU A 130 -8.24 -2.45 -11.72
CA LEU A 130 -9.18 -3.34 -11.03
C LEU A 130 -9.51 -4.53 -11.92
N ALA A 131 -9.70 -5.69 -11.30
CA ALA A 131 -10.22 -6.87 -11.97
C ALA A 131 -11.42 -7.39 -11.18
N PHE A 132 -12.51 -7.70 -11.86
CA PHE A 132 -13.73 -8.24 -11.26
C PHE A 132 -14.46 -9.11 -12.28
N LYS A 133 -15.49 -9.83 -11.83
CA LYS A 133 -16.27 -10.73 -12.68
C LYS A 133 -17.67 -10.17 -12.87
N LEU A 134 -18.17 -10.21 -14.10
CA LEU A 134 -19.53 -9.76 -14.43
C LEU A 134 -20.14 -10.75 -15.41
N GLN A 135 -21.32 -11.28 -15.08
CA GLN A 135 -22.06 -12.30 -15.82
C GLN A 135 -21.19 -13.49 -16.27
N GLY A 136 -20.30 -13.94 -15.40
CA GLY A 136 -19.39 -15.06 -15.70
C GLY A 136 -18.13 -14.68 -16.48
N LYS A 137 -17.99 -13.42 -16.91
CA LYS A 137 -16.87 -12.90 -17.69
C LYS A 137 -15.91 -12.10 -16.81
N ASP A 138 -14.61 -12.39 -16.92
CA ASP A 138 -13.57 -11.62 -16.23
C ASP A 138 -13.37 -10.29 -16.99
N LEU A 139 -13.56 -9.18 -16.27
CA LEU A 139 -13.34 -7.83 -16.78
C LEU A 139 -12.14 -7.20 -16.07
N LEU A 140 -11.41 -6.40 -16.82
CA LEU A 140 -10.32 -5.57 -16.32
C LEU A 140 -10.67 -4.11 -16.57
N VAL A 141 -10.45 -3.24 -15.59
CA VAL A 141 -10.62 -1.80 -15.72
C VAL A 141 -9.30 -1.13 -15.37
N SER A 142 -8.85 -0.22 -16.20
CA SER A 142 -7.60 0.51 -15.99
C SER A 142 -7.78 2.01 -16.08
N GLY A 143 -7.16 2.73 -15.15
CA GLY A 143 -7.08 4.18 -15.14
C GLY A 143 -5.66 4.64 -15.46
N SER A 144 -5.54 5.66 -16.32
CA SER A 144 -4.25 6.17 -16.78
C SER A 144 -4.06 7.66 -16.53
N ALA A 145 -2.80 8.09 -16.55
CA ALA A 145 -2.38 9.48 -16.59
C ALA A 145 -2.93 10.26 -17.81
N ASP A 146 -3.41 9.55 -18.86
CA ASP A 146 -4.07 10.14 -20.03
C ASP A 146 -5.52 10.62 -19.78
N ALA A 147 -5.97 10.60 -18.53
CA ALA A 147 -7.32 10.97 -18.07
C ALA A 147 -8.45 10.08 -18.62
N SER A 148 -8.12 8.90 -19.14
CA SER A 148 -9.10 7.91 -19.58
C SER A 148 -9.12 6.69 -18.66
N ILE A 149 -10.30 6.07 -18.62
CA ILE A 149 -10.50 4.74 -18.05
C ILE A 149 -10.84 3.81 -19.21
N ILE A 150 -10.21 2.64 -19.27
CA ILE A 150 -10.49 1.63 -20.30
C ILE A 150 -11.01 0.37 -19.63
N VAL A 151 -12.10 -0.17 -20.18
CA VAL A 151 -12.67 -1.46 -19.80
C VAL A 151 -12.24 -2.49 -20.84
N TRP A 152 -11.71 -3.62 -20.36
CA TRP A 152 -11.16 -4.67 -21.20
C TRP A 152 -11.84 -6.00 -20.92
N ASP A 153 -11.90 -6.82 -21.96
CA ASP A 153 -12.07 -8.26 -21.81
C ASP A 153 -10.75 -8.86 -21.32
N ALA A 154 -10.75 -9.43 -20.12
CA ALA A 154 -9.52 -9.93 -19.51
C ALA A 154 -8.97 -11.18 -20.21
N ALA A 155 -9.82 -11.96 -20.88
CA ALA A 155 -9.42 -13.19 -21.56
C ALA A 155 -8.81 -12.92 -22.94
N THR A 156 -9.41 -12.00 -23.72
CA THR A 156 -8.97 -11.69 -25.08
C THR A 156 -7.95 -10.54 -25.14
N GLY A 157 -7.95 -9.66 -24.14
CA GLY A 157 -7.21 -8.41 -24.18
C GLY A 157 -7.88 -7.31 -25.01
N GLU A 158 -9.10 -7.54 -25.47
CA GLU A 158 -9.83 -6.57 -26.29
C GLU A 158 -10.33 -5.39 -25.45
N LYS A 159 -10.25 -4.21 -26.06
CA LYS A 159 -10.80 -2.97 -25.51
C LYS A 159 -12.32 -2.96 -25.73
N LEU A 160 -13.09 -3.03 -24.66
CA LEU A 160 -14.56 -3.00 -24.72
C LEU A 160 -15.07 -1.56 -24.75
N HIS A 161 -14.65 -0.74 -23.79
CA HIS A 161 -15.14 0.64 -23.63
C HIS A 161 -14.00 1.59 -23.28
N VAL A 162 -14.14 2.86 -23.68
CA VAL A 162 -13.27 3.96 -23.25
C VAL A 162 -14.13 5.03 -22.61
N LEU A 163 -13.90 5.26 -21.33
CA LEU A 163 -14.60 6.24 -20.52
C LEU A 163 -13.73 7.49 -20.40
N LYS A 164 -14.33 8.64 -20.74
CA LYS A 164 -13.70 9.97 -20.66
C LYS A 164 -14.61 10.86 -19.83
N GLY A 165 -14.03 11.60 -18.91
CA GLY A 165 -14.75 12.56 -18.06
C GLY A 165 -13.81 13.33 -17.14
N HIS A 166 -12.82 12.63 -16.57
CA HIS A 166 -11.74 13.29 -15.83
C HIS A 166 -10.93 14.23 -16.71
N THR A 167 -10.42 15.30 -16.09
CA THR A 167 -9.59 16.31 -16.77
C THR A 167 -8.10 16.06 -16.57
N ARG A 168 -7.74 15.22 -15.59
CA ARG A 168 -6.36 14.83 -15.26
C ARG A 168 -6.27 13.31 -15.07
N GLY A 169 -5.05 12.83 -14.87
CA GLY A 169 -4.75 11.41 -14.74
C GLY A 169 -5.53 10.71 -13.62
N ILE A 170 -6.03 9.51 -13.89
CA ILE A 170 -6.70 8.65 -12.91
C ILE A 170 -5.63 8.02 -12.02
N LEU A 171 -5.82 8.05 -10.70
CA LEU A 171 -4.87 7.53 -9.71
C LEU A 171 -5.41 6.31 -8.97
N ALA A 172 -6.73 6.27 -8.73
CA ALA A 172 -7.36 5.19 -7.98
C ALA A 172 -8.71 4.81 -8.59
N LEU A 173 -9.09 3.55 -8.39
CA LEU A 173 -10.34 2.96 -8.82
C LEU A 173 -10.85 2.06 -7.68
N ALA A 174 -12.16 2.05 -7.43
CA ALA A 174 -12.80 1.11 -6.51
C ALA A 174 -14.15 0.62 -7.07
N VAL A 175 -14.45 -0.67 -6.89
CA VAL A 175 -15.80 -1.21 -7.13
C VAL A 175 -16.67 -0.83 -5.95
N ASP A 176 -17.90 -0.40 -6.21
CA ASP A 176 -18.92 -0.20 -5.18
C ASP A 176 -19.36 -1.55 -4.60
N PRO A 177 -19.08 -1.86 -3.31
CA PRO A 177 -19.40 -3.16 -2.74
C PRO A 177 -20.90 -3.39 -2.53
N GLU A 178 -21.71 -2.33 -2.33
CA GLU A 178 -23.16 -2.44 -2.11
C GLU A 178 -23.91 -2.75 -3.42
N GLU A 179 -23.42 -2.18 -4.52
CA GLU A 179 -24.02 -2.36 -5.85
C GLU A 179 -23.45 -3.58 -6.59
N TYR A 180 -22.31 -4.12 -6.16
CA TYR A 180 -21.65 -5.22 -6.85
C TYR A 180 -22.37 -6.56 -6.66
N ASP A 181 -22.88 -7.08 -7.77
CA ASP A 181 -23.32 -8.47 -7.89
C ASP A 181 -22.84 -8.99 -9.25
N GLU A 182 -22.11 -10.11 -9.24
CA GLU A 182 -21.60 -10.76 -10.44
C GLU A 182 -22.71 -11.11 -11.45
N ARG A 183 -23.97 -11.20 -11.02
CA ARG A 183 -25.11 -11.56 -11.88
C ARG A 183 -25.82 -10.35 -12.49
N LYS A 184 -25.58 -9.14 -11.97
CA LYS A 184 -26.14 -7.91 -12.54
C LYS A 184 -25.58 -7.66 -13.94
N ASP A 185 -26.24 -6.77 -14.68
CA ASP A 185 -25.84 -6.33 -16.02
C ASP A 185 -24.74 -5.27 -16.01
N HIS A 186 -24.63 -4.53 -14.90
CA HIS A 186 -23.63 -3.51 -14.68
C HIS A 186 -23.09 -3.53 -13.25
N VAL A 187 -21.90 -2.96 -13.10
CA VAL A 187 -21.28 -2.64 -11.81
C VAL A 187 -21.02 -1.14 -11.72
N VAL A 188 -21.12 -0.59 -10.51
CA VAL A 188 -20.73 0.80 -10.25
C VAL A 188 -19.25 0.82 -9.85
N VAL A 189 -18.45 1.60 -10.59
CA VAL A 189 -17.03 1.83 -10.29
C VAL A 189 -16.82 3.31 -9.98
N PHE A 190 -16.10 3.57 -8.90
CA PHE A 190 -15.65 4.90 -8.51
C PHE A 190 -14.23 5.10 -9.04
N SER A 191 -13.95 6.30 -9.53
CA SER A 191 -12.61 6.71 -9.94
C SER A 191 -12.23 8.02 -9.30
N ALA A 192 -10.96 8.11 -8.93
CA ALA A 192 -10.38 9.33 -8.39
C ALA A 192 -9.03 9.59 -9.08
N GLY A 193 -8.67 10.85 -9.21
CA GLY A 193 -7.57 11.27 -10.05
C GLY A 193 -6.67 12.32 -9.43
N SER A 194 -5.81 12.85 -10.28
CA SER A 194 -5.01 14.05 -10.01
C SER A 194 -5.86 15.32 -10.04
N ASP A 195 -7.12 15.21 -10.48
CA ASP A 195 -8.16 16.22 -10.23
C ASP A 195 -8.77 16.02 -8.84
N ARG A 196 -9.70 16.90 -8.47
CA ARG A 196 -10.36 16.91 -7.16
C ARG A 196 -11.66 16.11 -7.15
N GLU A 197 -11.95 15.45 -8.28
CA GLU A 197 -13.25 14.85 -8.56
C GLU A 197 -13.20 13.36 -8.30
N ILE A 198 -14.21 12.86 -7.60
CA ILE A 198 -14.52 11.43 -7.60
C ILE A 198 -15.73 11.24 -8.51
N ARG A 199 -15.57 10.41 -9.55
CA ARG A 199 -16.60 10.12 -10.54
C ARG A 199 -17.10 8.69 -10.40
N ARG A 200 -18.34 8.47 -10.81
CA ARG A 200 -19.01 7.18 -10.77
C ARG A 200 -19.36 6.71 -12.17
N TRP A 201 -19.14 5.43 -12.42
CA TRP A 201 -19.30 4.83 -13.74
C TRP A 201 -20.17 3.59 -13.62
N SER A 202 -21.17 3.47 -14.47
CA SER A 202 -21.89 2.22 -14.70
C SER A 202 -21.16 1.46 -15.80
N ILE A 203 -20.58 0.31 -15.45
CA ILE A 203 -19.80 -0.53 -16.35
C ILE A 203 -20.52 -1.86 -16.54
N GLY A 204 -21.04 -2.09 -17.73
CA GLY A 204 -21.55 -3.38 -18.18
C GLY A 204 -20.68 -3.98 -19.29
N ILE A 205 -20.97 -5.23 -19.66
CA ILE A 205 -20.26 -5.90 -20.76
C ILE A 205 -20.53 -5.18 -22.09
N SER A 206 -21.78 -4.82 -22.35
CA SER A 206 -22.21 -4.23 -23.63
C SER A 206 -22.15 -2.71 -23.67
N SER A 207 -22.17 -2.04 -22.53
CA SER A 207 -22.18 -0.58 -22.43
C SER A 207 -21.50 -0.11 -21.15
N ALA A 208 -20.78 1.00 -21.22
CA ALA A 208 -20.28 1.69 -20.05
C ALA A 208 -20.52 3.20 -20.18
N SER A 209 -20.93 3.86 -19.10
CA SER A 209 -21.26 5.29 -19.10
C SER A 209 -21.04 5.93 -17.73
N GLU A 210 -20.85 7.24 -17.71
CA GLU A 210 -20.79 8.01 -16.47
C GLU A 210 -22.18 8.11 -15.83
N ILE A 211 -22.24 7.88 -14.51
CA ILE A 211 -23.44 8.11 -13.71
C ILE A 211 -23.46 9.60 -13.36
N GLN A 212 -24.42 10.33 -13.95
CA GLN A 212 -24.63 11.74 -13.62
C GLN A 212 -25.21 11.89 -12.21
N GLY A 213 -24.81 12.98 -11.54
CA GLY A 213 -25.25 13.26 -10.18
C GLY A 213 -26.75 13.56 -10.13
N THR A 214 -27.40 13.11 -9.07
CA THR A 214 -28.73 13.54 -8.66
C THR A 214 -28.61 14.41 -7.40
N GLU A 215 -29.68 15.12 -7.02
CA GLU A 215 -29.70 15.88 -5.75
C GLU A 215 -29.40 14.98 -4.53
N GLU A 216 -29.80 13.71 -4.60
CA GLU A 216 -29.59 12.69 -3.54
C GLU A 216 -28.24 11.98 -3.65
N SER A 217 -27.46 12.22 -4.70
CA SER A 217 -26.19 11.54 -4.94
C SER A 217 -25.36 12.35 -5.92
N PRO A 218 -24.50 13.26 -5.45
CA PRO A 218 -23.71 14.12 -6.33
C PRO A 218 -22.71 13.30 -7.17
N SER A 219 -22.48 13.74 -8.41
CA SER A 219 -21.40 13.27 -9.29
C SER A 219 -21.06 14.43 -10.23
N PRO A 220 -19.82 14.94 -10.25
CA PRO A 220 -18.68 14.50 -9.44
C PRO A 220 -18.84 14.85 -7.94
N ILE A 221 -18.24 14.03 -7.08
CA ILE A 221 -18.10 14.33 -5.65
C ILE A 221 -16.84 15.19 -5.48
N LEU A 222 -17.00 16.36 -4.88
CA LEU A 222 -15.94 17.36 -4.71
C LEU A 222 -15.66 17.59 -3.22
N THR A 223 -14.76 16.78 -2.67
CA THR A 223 -14.45 16.81 -1.23
C THR A 223 -13.05 17.32 -0.93
N HIS A 224 -12.10 17.14 -1.84
CA HIS A 224 -10.70 17.48 -1.64
C HIS A 224 -10.25 18.73 -2.39
N GLU A 225 -9.20 19.38 -1.88
CA GLU A 225 -8.62 20.56 -2.51
C GLU A 225 -7.55 20.21 -3.55
N THR A 226 -7.08 18.97 -3.60
CA THR A 226 -6.04 18.55 -4.55
C THR A 226 -6.29 17.13 -5.06
N SER A 227 -5.23 16.42 -5.49
CA SER A 227 -5.33 15.07 -6.02
C SER A 227 -5.78 14.07 -4.97
N ILE A 228 -6.49 13.04 -5.40
CA ILE A 228 -6.92 11.93 -4.57
C ILE A 228 -6.11 10.71 -5.02
N ASP A 229 -5.21 10.28 -4.14
CA ASP A 229 -4.21 9.26 -4.43
C ASP A 229 -4.76 7.83 -4.23
N SER A 230 -5.69 7.64 -3.29
CA SER A 230 -6.33 6.35 -3.02
C SER A 230 -7.79 6.51 -2.61
N ILE A 231 -8.61 5.51 -2.97
CA ILE A 231 -10.01 5.38 -2.56
C ILE A 231 -10.28 3.94 -2.16
N THR A 232 -11.03 3.73 -1.08
CA THR A 232 -11.41 2.40 -0.61
C THR A 232 -12.75 2.44 0.11
N PHE A 233 -13.54 1.38 -0.01
CA PHE A 233 -14.79 1.26 0.72
C PHE A 233 -14.58 0.51 2.03
N ASP A 234 -15.34 0.91 3.04
CA ASP A 234 -15.45 0.18 4.29
C ASP A 234 -16.63 -0.80 4.26
N ALA A 235 -16.80 -1.61 5.31
CA ALA A 235 -17.87 -2.62 5.35
C ALA A 235 -19.29 -2.03 5.47
N SER A 236 -19.42 -0.73 5.76
CA SER A 236 -20.71 -0.03 5.79
C SER A 236 -21.06 0.62 4.44
N GLY A 237 -20.16 0.53 3.46
CA GLY A 237 -20.32 1.14 2.14
C GLY A 237 -19.94 2.63 2.10
N ASP A 238 -19.33 3.15 3.17
CA ASP A 238 -18.76 4.49 3.24
C ASP A 238 -17.40 4.54 2.54
N LEU A 239 -17.08 5.67 1.90
CA LEU A 239 -15.91 5.82 1.04
C LEU A 239 -14.79 6.55 1.76
N TRP A 240 -13.67 5.87 1.98
CA TRP A 240 -12.45 6.46 2.49
C TRP A 240 -11.58 6.94 1.34
N THR A 241 -11.04 8.16 1.49
CA THR A 241 -10.31 8.88 0.45
C THR A 241 -9.01 9.44 1.04
N ALA A 242 -7.88 9.22 0.37
CA ALA A 242 -6.59 9.75 0.76
C ALA A 242 -6.11 10.77 -0.29
N SER A 243 -5.67 11.94 0.16
CA SER A 243 -5.35 13.06 -0.72
C SER A 243 -4.01 13.72 -0.43
N ALA A 244 -3.45 14.33 -1.47
CA ALA A 244 -2.33 15.25 -1.38
C ALA A 244 -2.70 16.60 -0.72
N ASP A 245 -3.96 16.84 -0.36
CA ASP A 245 -4.35 18.00 0.46
C ASP A 245 -4.05 17.79 1.95
N LYS A 246 -3.36 16.68 2.27
CA LYS A 246 -2.94 16.27 3.61
C LYS A 246 -4.09 15.82 4.51
N SER A 247 -5.23 15.46 3.91
CA SER A 247 -6.35 14.90 4.64
C SER A 247 -6.72 13.50 4.15
N VAL A 248 -7.24 12.71 5.08
CA VAL A 248 -8.03 11.52 4.76
C VAL A 248 -9.46 11.80 5.16
N LYS A 249 -10.42 11.54 4.28
CA LYS A 249 -11.84 11.77 4.56
C LYS A 249 -12.62 10.47 4.43
N CYS A 250 -13.49 10.22 5.40
CA CYS A 250 -14.56 9.24 5.30
C CYS A 250 -15.80 9.95 4.77
N LEU A 251 -16.31 9.55 3.62
CA LEU A 251 -17.50 10.10 2.98
C LEU A 251 -18.67 9.16 3.22
N SER A 252 -19.68 9.63 3.94
CA SER A 252 -20.80 8.78 4.33
C SER A 252 -21.80 8.63 3.18
N ARG A 253 -22.06 7.39 2.77
CA ARG A 253 -23.05 7.09 1.72
C ARG A 253 -24.45 7.53 2.14
N ALA A 254 -24.80 7.31 3.41
CA ALA A 254 -26.10 7.70 3.97
C ALA A 254 -26.31 9.22 4.04
N ARG A 255 -25.22 10.01 3.96
CA ARG A 255 -25.24 11.48 3.95
C ARG A 255 -24.78 12.04 2.61
N ASN A 256 -25.16 11.38 1.51
CA ASN A 256 -24.89 11.83 0.14
C ASN A 256 -23.41 12.11 -0.15
N TRP A 257 -22.51 11.31 0.44
CA TRP A 257 -21.05 11.45 0.33
C TRP A 257 -20.47 12.68 1.03
N ASP A 258 -21.21 13.27 1.98
CA ASP A 258 -20.66 14.30 2.84
C ASP A 258 -19.58 13.73 3.78
N PRO A 259 -18.53 14.53 4.07
CA PRO A 259 -17.47 14.10 4.97
C PRO A 259 -18.02 13.88 6.39
N ASP A 260 -17.76 12.69 6.94
CA ASP A 260 -18.04 12.30 8.31
C ASP A 260 -16.85 12.50 9.23
N THR A 261 -15.74 11.91 8.82
CA THR A 261 -14.49 11.96 9.57
C THR A 261 -13.42 12.57 8.69
N VAL A 262 -12.65 13.49 9.25
CA VAL A 262 -11.50 14.12 8.57
C VAL A 262 -10.26 13.90 9.45
N LEU A 263 -9.24 13.26 8.87
CA LEU A 263 -7.97 12.97 9.54
C LEU A 263 -6.86 13.82 8.92
N GLU A 264 -6.38 14.79 9.69
CA GLU A 264 -5.35 15.74 9.25
C GLU A 264 -3.94 15.15 9.38
N HIS A 265 -3.11 15.36 8.36
CA HIS A 265 -1.74 14.88 8.27
C HIS A 265 -0.77 16.03 8.01
N PRO A 266 0.54 15.89 8.33
CA PRO A 266 1.51 16.95 8.08
C PRO A 266 1.93 17.07 6.60
N ASP A 267 1.76 15.99 5.83
CA ASP A 267 2.12 15.91 4.39
C ASP A 267 1.12 15.02 3.62
N PHE A 268 1.40 14.78 2.34
CA PHE A 268 0.50 14.07 1.42
C PHE A 268 0.23 12.64 1.86
N VAL A 269 -1.04 12.26 1.86
CA VAL A 269 -1.44 10.89 2.18
C VAL A 269 -1.56 10.10 0.89
N ARG A 270 -0.89 8.94 0.84
CA ARG A 270 -0.85 8.10 -0.36
C ARG A 270 -1.88 6.99 -0.33
N ASP A 271 -2.13 6.42 0.84
CA ASP A 271 -3.01 5.27 0.95
C ASP A 271 -3.72 5.20 2.30
N VAL A 272 -4.85 4.51 2.32
CA VAL A 272 -5.70 4.32 3.50
C VAL A 272 -6.29 2.91 3.49
N VAL A 273 -6.26 2.24 4.63
CA VAL A 273 -6.92 0.94 4.85
C VAL A 273 -7.73 0.97 6.14
N VAL A 274 -8.86 0.25 6.14
CA VAL A 274 -9.78 0.20 7.27
C VAL A 274 -9.79 -1.21 7.84
N ASP A 275 -9.52 -1.33 9.14
CA ASP A 275 -9.65 -2.57 9.91
C ASP A 275 -10.96 -2.55 10.70
N GLU A 276 -11.96 -3.26 10.17
CA GLU A 276 -13.28 -3.36 10.79
C GLU A 276 -13.28 -4.18 12.08
N GLU A 277 -12.36 -5.16 12.21
CA GLU A 277 -12.28 -6.02 13.39
C GLU A 277 -11.82 -5.23 14.62
N GLY A 278 -10.83 -4.35 14.44
CA GLY A 278 -10.30 -3.49 15.50
C GLY A 278 -10.93 -2.12 15.61
N GLY A 279 -11.73 -1.70 14.61
CA GLY A 279 -12.20 -0.32 14.52
C GLY A 279 -11.08 0.69 14.27
N TRP A 280 -10.07 0.28 13.50
CA TRP A 280 -8.91 1.12 13.18
C TRP A 280 -8.94 1.61 11.73
N VAL A 281 -8.38 2.79 11.51
CA VAL A 281 -8.05 3.29 10.18
C VAL A 281 -6.55 3.50 10.15
N VAL A 282 -5.88 2.97 9.12
CA VAL A 282 -4.43 3.09 8.96
C VAL A 282 -4.11 3.86 7.71
N THR A 283 -3.24 4.86 7.83
CA THR A 283 -2.90 5.79 6.75
C THR A 283 -1.40 5.81 6.49
N GLY A 284 -1.03 5.89 5.22
CA GLY A 284 0.35 5.91 4.75
C GLY A 284 0.68 7.29 4.19
N CYS A 285 1.67 7.96 4.77
CA CYS A 285 1.97 9.35 4.45
C CYS A 285 3.36 9.51 3.81
N ARG A 286 3.50 10.59 3.06
CA ARG A 286 4.75 11.01 2.41
C ARG A 286 5.87 11.31 3.43
N ASP A 287 5.49 11.68 4.64
CA ASP A 287 6.40 11.97 5.76
C ASP A 287 7.09 10.73 6.37
N GLU A 288 6.95 9.56 5.74
CA GLU A 288 7.58 8.28 6.13
C GLU A 288 6.85 7.55 7.28
N GLU A 289 5.75 8.11 7.79
CA GLU A 289 5.03 7.55 8.93
C GLU A 289 3.77 6.80 8.51
N VAL A 290 3.49 5.73 9.25
CA VAL A 290 2.21 4.99 9.18
C VAL A 290 1.43 5.29 10.44
N ARG A 291 0.22 5.84 10.30
CA ARG A 291 -0.59 6.30 11.44
C ARG A 291 -1.80 5.40 11.63
N VAL A 292 -2.12 5.14 12.90
CA VAL A 292 -3.30 4.36 13.32
C VAL A 292 -4.27 5.31 14.01
N TRP A 293 -5.49 5.35 13.51
CA TRP A 293 -6.57 6.21 13.96
C TRP A 293 -7.73 5.35 14.45
N GLU A 294 -8.43 5.81 15.48
CA GLU A 294 -9.68 5.20 15.92
C GLU A 294 -10.81 5.59 14.94
N LYS A 295 -11.45 4.59 14.30
CA LYS A 295 -12.49 4.82 13.27
C LYS A 295 -13.65 5.67 13.79
N GLY A 296 -14.13 5.39 15.00
CA GLY A 296 -15.32 6.04 15.55
C GLY A 296 -15.10 7.46 16.07
N SER A 297 -13.86 7.83 16.43
CA SER A 297 -13.56 9.16 17.02
C SER A 297 -12.69 10.04 16.13
N GLY A 298 -12.02 9.46 15.14
CA GLY A 298 -11.01 10.12 14.31
C GLY A 298 -9.74 10.51 15.07
N LYS A 299 -9.56 10.06 16.31
CA LYS A 299 -8.38 10.39 17.11
C LYS A 299 -7.18 9.55 16.68
N LEU A 300 -6.02 10.21 16.60
CA LEU A 300 -4.75 9.54 16.40
C LEU A 300 -4.43 8.68 17.63
N HIS A 301 -4.31 7.37 17.44
CA HIS A 301 -3.98 6.43 18.50
C HIS A 301 -2.47 6.18 18.56
N HIS A 302 -1.84 5.91 17.42
CA HIS A 302 -0.41 5.58 17.36
C HIS A 302 0.23 5.96 16.03
N VAL A 303 1.55 6.13 16.05
CA VAL A 303 2.38 6.40 14.87
C VAL A 303 3.50 5.37 14.81
N PHE A 304 3.50 4.54 13.77
CA PHE A 304 4.57 3.61 13.49
C PHE A 304 5.70 4.31 12.74
N GLU A 305 6.83 4.45 13.41
CA GLU A 305 8.06 5.00 12.84
C GLU A 305 8.98 3.87 12.36
N GLY A 306 9.22 3.81 11.05
CA GLY A 306 9.98 2.73 10.42
C GLY A 306 10.62 3.13 9.11
N HIS A 307 9.80 3.58 8.15
CA HIS A 307 10.25 3.97 6.83
C HIS A 307 11.15 5.22 6.89
N PHE A 308 11.96 5.39 5.84
CA PHE A 308 12.84 6.56 5.68
C PHE A 308 12.70 7.25 4.33
N GLU A 309 11.69 6.85 3.57
CA GLU A 309 11.16 7.51 2.38
C GLU A 309 9.62 7.35 2.40
N GLU A 310 8.95 7.98 1.44
CA GLU A 310 7.50 7.98 1.27
C GLU A 310 6.89 6.56 1.34
N VAL A 311 5.83 6.41 2.14
CA VAL A 311 4.98 5.20 2.16
C VAL A 311 4.05 5.24 0.96
N MET A 312 4.14 4.24 0.08
CA MET A 312 3.41 4.20 -1.20
C MET A 312 2.11 3.41 -1.13
N GLY A 313 2.05 2.36 -0.32
CA GLY A 313 0.88 1.51 -0.25
C GLY A 313 0.76 0.77 1.07
N LEU A 314 -0.48 0.44 1.41
CA LEU A 314 -0.89 -0.26 2.61
C LEU A 314 -1.80 -1.42 2.24
N VAL A 315 -1.63 -2.54 2.95
CA VAL A 315 -2.53 -3.69 2.84
C VAL A 315 -2.86 -4.18 4.24
N LEU A 316 -4.14 -4.36 4.50
CA LEU A 316 -4.62 -5.09 5.67
C LEU A 316 -4.69 -6.59 5.33
N LEU A 317 -4.05 -7.40 6.17
CA LEU A 317 -4.10 -8.85 6.13
C LEU A 317 -4.96 -9.39 7.28
N PRO A 318 -5.52 -10.60 7.14
CA PRO A 318 -6.30 -11.23 8.21
C PRO A 318 -5.54 -11.32 9.53
N GLY A 319 -6.26 -11.21 10.64
CA GLY A 319 -5.67 -11.24 11.98
C GLY A 319 -5.02 -9.92 12.39
N GLN A 320 -5.53 -8.81 11.87
CA GLN A 320 -5.17 -7.44 12.23
C GLN A 320 -3.68 -7.12 11.99
N LYS A 321 -3.14 -7.57 10.84
CA LYS A 321 -1.77 -7.27 10.42
C LYS A 321 -1.81 -6.26 9.28
N VAL A 322 -1.07 -5.16 9.39
CA VAL A 322 -0.90 -4.19 8.30
C VAL A 322 0.48 -4.31 7.70
N VAL A 323 0.54 -4.33 6.38
CA VAL A 323 1.78 -4.28 5.61
C VAL A 323 1.90 -2.90 4.98
N SER A 324 3.04 -2.26 5.18
CA SER A 324 3.38 -1.01 4.51
C SER A 324 4.56 -1.20 3.57
N VAL A 325 4.48 -0.55 2.40
CA VAL A 325 5.56 -0.54 1.41
C VAL A 325 5.96 0.89 1.07
N GLY A 326 7.25 1.10 0.80
CA GLY A 326 7.78 2.43 0.54
C GLY A 326 8.78 2.52 -0.60
N ILE A 327 9.09 3.77 -0.95
CA ILE A 327 10.17 4.12 -1.89
C ILE A 327 11.54 3.73 -1.34
N ASP A 328 11.65 3.47 -0.04
CA ASP A 328 12.85 2.97 0.62
C ASP A 328 13.19 1.50 0.28
N ALA A 329 12.40 0.87 -0.60
CA ALA A 329 12.53 -0.53 -1.00
C ALA A 329 12.34 -1.51 0.16
N THR A 330 11.57 -1.13 1.18
CA THR A 330 11.23 -2.02 2.30
C THR A 330 9.75 -2.35 2.34
N VAL A 331 9.46 -3.61 2.68
CA VAL A 331 8.14 -4.06 3.14
C VAL A 331 8.21 -4.21 4.65
N ARG A 332 7.32 -3.53 5.38
CA ARG A 332 7.25 -3.58 6.85
C ARG A 332 5.89 -4.10 7.28
N MET A 333 5.86 -4.71 8.45
CA MET A 333 4.66 -5.28 9.05
C MET A 333 4.38 -4.70 10.42
N TRP A 334 3.11 -4.46 10.70
CA TRP A 334 2.63 -3.87 11.94
C TRP A 334 1.45 -4.69 12.46
N SER A 335 1.39 -4.91 13.77
CA SER A 335 0.25 -5.56 14.41
C SER A 335 -0.71 -4.51 14.95
N LEU A 336 -2.00 -4.63 14.64
CA LEU A 336 -3.07 -3.80 15.16
C LEU A 336 -3.83 -4.48 16.32
N LYS A 337 -3.40 -5.67 16.75
CA LYS A 337 -3.97 -6.32 17.93
C LYS A 337 -3.77 -5.42 19.13
N ALA A 338 -4.82 -5.28 19.96
CA ALA A 338 -4.82 -4.35 21.09
C ALA A 338 -3.59 -4.51 22.02
N GLN A 339 -3.13 -5.74 22.27
CA GLN A 339 -1.96 -6.01 23.11
C GLN A 339 -0.65 -5.50 22.47
N ASP A 340 -0.45 -5.79 21.18
CA ASP A 340 0.75 -5.39 20.46
C ASP A 340 0.78 -3.87 20.25
N LEU A 341 -0.38 -3.28 19.96
CA LEU A 341 -0.53 -1.83 19.79
C LEU A 341 -0.27 -1.09 21.10
N ALA A 342 -0.80 -1.59 22.23
CA ALA A 342 -0.52 -1.02 23.55
C ALA A 342 0.98 -1.10 23.91
N LYS A 343 1.64 -2.21 23.55
CA LYS A 343 3.09 -2.36 23.70
C LYS A 343 3.84 -1.33 22.84
N ALA A 344 3.45 -1.18 21.57
CA ALA A 344 4.08 -0.24 20.65
C ALA A 344 3.90 1.23 21.10
N VAL A 345 2.71 1.59 21.60
CA VAL A 345 2.44 2.91 22.18
C VAL A 345 3.38 3.16 23.37
N LYS A 346 3.48 2.22 24.31
CA LYS A 346 4.37 2.34 25.45
C LYS A 346 5.85 2.47 25.04
N GLU A 347 6.29 1.69 24.06
CA GLU A 347 7.66 1.76 23.54
C GLU A 347 7.96 3.11 22.88
N ALA A 348 7.00 3.68 22.13
CA ALA A 348 7.14 5.01 21.55
C ALA A 348 7.14 6.12 22.61
N GLU A 349 6.33 6.00 23.66
CA GLU A 349 6.34 6.92 24.80
C GLU A 349 7.66 6.85 25.59
N ASP A 350 8.16 5.65 25.89
CA ASP A 350 9.44 5.43 26.56
C ASP A 350 10.60 6.04 25.75
N ALA A 351 10.58 5.85 24.42
CA ALA A 351 11.57 6.45 23.51
C ALA A 351 11.50 7.98 23.50
N ARG A 352 10.30 8.57 23.48
CA ARG A 352 10.11 10.03 23.57
C ARG A 352 10.56 10.60 24.91
N GLN A 353 10.42 9.85 26.00
CA GLN A 353 10.89 10.23 27.33
C GLN A 353 12.39 9.98 27.55
N GLY A 354 13.12 9.47 26.54
CA GLY A 354 14.55 9.18 26.65
C GLY A 354 14.89 8.01 27.58
N LYS A 355 13.90 7.19 27.97
CA LYS A 355 14.12 5.94 28.70
C LYS A 355 14.54 4.88 27.69
N VAL A 356 15.82 4.85 27.36
CA VAL A 356 16.40 3.68 26.69
C VAL A 356 16.19 2.51 27.66
N LYS A 357 15.37 1.53 27.28
CA LYS A 357 15.36 0.24 27.97
C LYS A 357 16.75 -0.34 27.77
N ASP A 358 17.54 -0.36 28.85
CA ASP A 358 18.63 -1.31 28.96
C ASP A 358 17.99 -2.68 28.72
N VAL A 359 18.28 -3.26 27.57
CA VAL A 359 18.02 -4.67 27.33
C VAL A 359 18.91 -5.37 28.34
N GLU A 360 18.33 -5.81 29.46
CA GLU A 360 18.99 -6.78 30.32
C GLU A 360 19.46 -7.91 29.39
N PRO A 361 20.78 -8.17 29.29
CA PRO A 361 21.23 -9.30 28.51
C PRO A 361 20.54 -10.52 29.10
N GLU A 362 19.85 -11.28 28.25
CA GLU A 362 19.35 -12.61 28.60
C GLU A 362 20.47 -13.29 29.38
N LYS A 363 20.22 -13.55 30.67
CA LYS A 363 21.07 -14.44 31.44
C LYS A 363 21.07 -15.74 30.65
N LYS A 364 22.16 -16.00 29.93
CA LYS A 364 22.51 -17.35 29.55
C LYS A 364 22.53 -18.10 30.87
N GLU A 365 21.49 -18.88 31.13
CA GLU A 365 21.53 -19.88 32.17
C GLU A 365 22.78 -20.71 31.88
N SER A 366 23.73 -20.65 32.82
CA SER A 366 24.87 -21.53 32.86
C SER A 366 24.33 -22.95 32.67
N LEU A 367 24.78 -23.63 31.61
CA LEU A 367 24.43 -25.04 31.35
C LEU A 367 25.15 -26.00 32.30
N LEU A 368 25.79 -25.48 33.35
CA LEU A 368 26.50 -26.24 34.36
C LEU A 368 25.71 -26.18 35.66
N THR A 369 25.51 -27.34 36.26
CA THR A 369 24.98 -27.43 37.62
C THR A 369 26.01 -26.84 38.60
N ALA A 370 25.56 -26.33 39.75
CA ALA A 370 26.45 -25.76 40.77
C ALA A 370 27.53 -26.74 41.28
N GLU A 371 27.29 -28.05 41.10
CA GLU A 371 28.22 -29.12 41.43
C GLU A 371 29.33 -29.25 40.37
N GLU A 372 29.00 -29.11 39.08
CA GLU A 372 29.98 -29.13 37.98
C GLU A 372 30.87 -27.88 37.96
N GLU A 373 30.37 -26.71 38.38
CA GLU A 373 31.20 -25.50 38.56
C GLU A 373 32.19 -25.65 39.73
N ALA A 374 31.82 -26.38 40.79
CA ALA A 374 32.71 -26.63 41.92
C ALA A 374 33.82 -27.64 41.57
N GLU A 375 33.51 -28.71 40.84
CA GLU A 375 34.52 -29.68 40.39
C GLU A 375 35.51 -29.05 39.38
N LEU A 376 35.04 -28.17 38.49
CA LEU A 376 35.92 -27.44 37.56
C LEU A 376 36.87 -26.47 38.27
N ALA A 377 36.40 -25.85 39.36
CA ALA A 377 37.22 -24.96 40.18
C ALA A 377 38.30 -25.72 40.98
N GLU A 378 38.00 -26.92 41.48
CA GLU A 378 39.00 -27.79 42.09
C GLU A 378 40.01 -28.30 41.06
N MET A 379 39.57 -28.68 39.85
CA MET A 379 40.46 -29.20 38.81
C MET A 379 41.42 -28.15 38.22
N MET A 380 41.07 -26.86 38.31
CA MET A 380 41.90 -25.73 37.87
C MET A 380 42.82 -25.18 38.98
N GLY A 381 42.68 -25.65 40.22
CA GLY A 381 43.46 -25.19 41.37
C GLY A 381 44.76 -25.96 41.62
N ASP A 382 44.98 -27.09 40.92
CA ASP A 382 46.06 -28.06 41.23
C ASP A 382 47.12 -28.18 40.12
N SER A 383 47.32 -27.13 39.32
CA SER A 383 48.46 -27.05 38.39
C SER A 383 49.31 -25.81 38.63
N ASP A 384 50.23 -25.92 39.60
CA ASP A 384 51.49 -25.15 39.64
C ASP A 384 52.68 -26.12 39.75
#